data_AF-A0A6J4I5R6-F1
#
_entry.id   AF-A0A6J4I5R6-F1
#
_cell.length_a   1.000
_cell.length_b   1.000
_cell.length_c   1.000
_cell.angle_alpha   90.00
_cell.angle_beta   90.00
_cell.angle_gamma   90.00
#
_symmetry.space_group_name_H-M   'P 1'
#
loop_
_entity.id
_entity.type
_entity.pdbx_description
1 polymer ?
#
loop_
_entity_poly.entity_id
_entity_poly.type
_entity_poly.pdbx_seq_one_letter_code
_entity_poly.pdbx_strand_id
1 'polypeptide(L)'
;MDEFYRVPLSSAEALATLAALRALDALEKAGALDSEIEPGILESAAARVADEVPEFVGGQAAGLARSLVEALRAGAPGGGEAQDAWDRDEPPFPVARSRRLLRDAAERELPVEIEYFVTRRREWTARRVDISDVFERDGTWYVSGHCGLRDDHRLFRLDHIRSVRLLDAGELLADPFEE
;
A
#
# COMPACT_ATOMS: atom_id res chain seq x y z
N MET A 1 27.35 -8.84 1.84
CA MET A 1 26.88 -10.02 1.07
C MET A 1 25.43 -10.25 1.46
N ASP A 2 24.40 -9.73 0.79
CA ASP A 2 24.32 -8.86 -0.38
C ASP A 2 23.37 -7.72 0.01
N GLU A 3 23.88 -6.49 -0.04
CA GLU A 3 23.08 -5.28 0.08
C GLU A 3 22.46 -5.04 -1.30
N PHE A 4 21.63 -5.99 -1.74
CA PHE A 4 20.84 -5.82 -2.95
C PHE A 4 19.97 -4.59 -2.72
N TYR A 5 20.09 -3.60 -3.62
CA TYR A 5 19.10 -2.54 -3.80
C TYR A 5 17.72 -3.16 -3.65
N ARG A 6 16.98 -2.81 -2.59
CA ARG A 6 15.66 -3.38 -2.31
C ARG A 6 14.62 -3.00 -3.38
N VAL A 7 14.99 -2.05 -4.22
CA VAL A 7 14.19 -1.52 -5.31
C VAL A 7 14.97 -1.74 -6.61
N PRO A 8 14.53 -2.63 -7.52
CA PRO A 8 15.22 -2.88 -8.79
C PRO A 8 14.92 -1.76 -9.79
N LEU A 9 15.22 -0.52 -9.43
CA LEU A 9 15.06 0.65 -10.28
C LEU A 9 16.44 1.25 -10.56
N SER A 10 16.70 1.57 -11.82
CA SER A 10 17.79 2.45 -12.22
C SER A 10 17.62 3.85 -11.63
N SER A 11 18.68 4.66 -11.63
CA SER A 11 18.63 6.04 -11.13
C SER A 11 17.57 6.90 -11.82
N ALA A 12 17.33 6.66 -13.11
CA ALA A 12 16.30 7.36 -13.88
C ALA A 12 14.88 6.92 -13.48
N GLU A 13 14.68 5.62 -13.28
CA GLU A 13 13.41 5.07 -12.80
C GLU A 13 13.09 5.58 -11.40
N ALA A 14 14.05 5.58 -10.49
CA ALA A 14 13.84 6.06 -9.12
C ALA A 14 13.52 7.58 -9.07
N LEU A 15 14.22 8.39 -9.87
CA LEU A 15 13.92 9.81 -10.06
C LEU A 15 12.48 10.02 -10.56
N ALA A 16 12.09 9.29 -11.61
CA ALA A 16 10.76 9.40 -12.21
C ALA A 16 9.67 8.96 -11.24
N THR A 17 9.85 7.82 -10.56
CA THR A 17 8.91 7.31 -9.55
C THR A 17 8.74 8.31 -8.41
N LEU A 18 9.83 8.85 -7.85
CA LEU A 18 9.74 9.82 -6.76
C LEU A 18 9.07 11.13 -7.19
N ALA A 19 9.37 11.62 -8.40
CA ALA A 19 8.74 12.81 -8.95
C ALA A 19 7.23 12.60 -9.17
N ALA A 20 6.83 11.45 -9.71
CA ALA A 20 5.43 11.10 -9.93
C ALA A 20 4.65 10.99 -8.62
N LEU A 21 5.18 10.27 -7.62
CA LEU A 21 4.54 10.12 -6.31
C LEU A 21 4.32 11.47 -5.62
N ARG A 22 5.31 12.37 -5.68
CA ARG A 22 5.20 13.73 -5.13
C ARG A 22 4.22 14.61 -5.90
N ALA A 23 4.14 14.47 -7.23
CA ALA A 23 3.18 15.19 -8.03
C ALA A 23 1.74 14.74 -7.74
N LEU A 24 1.51 13.43 -7.62
CA LEU A 24 0.22 12.86 -7.23
C LEU A 24 -0.21 13.36 -5.84
N ASP A 25 0.67 13.26 -4.84
CA ASP A 25 0.40 13.77 -3.48
C ASP A 25 0.06 15.27 -3.48
N ALA A 26 0.77 16.08 -4.29
CA ALA A 26 0.48 17.50 -4.41
C ALA A 26 -0.86 17.81 -5.12
N LEU A 27 -1.23 17.03 -6.13
CA LEU A 27 -2.50 17.19 -6.84
C LEU A 27 -3.69 16.73 -5.98
N GLU A 28 -3.53 15.63 -5.25
CA GLU A 28 -4.53 15.11 -4.31
C GLU A 28 -4.79 16.12 -3.17
N LYS A 29 -3.73 16.65 -2.53
CA LYS A 29 -3.84 17.72 -1.52
C LYS A 29 -4.50 18.99 -2.04
N ALA A 30 -4.41 19.25 -3.35
CA ALA A 30 -5.05 20.37 -4.01
C ALA A 30 -6.51 20.08 -4.42
N GLY A 31 -7.02 18.86 -4.19
CA GLY A 31 -8.35 18.43 -4.63
C GLY A 31 -8.49 18.34 -6.16
N ALA A 32 -7.37 18.14 -6.87
CA ALA A 32 -7.32 18.13 -8.33
C ALA A 32 -7.41 16.70 -8.93
N LEU A 33 -7.55 15.68 -8.09
CA LEU A 33 -7.71 14.28 -8.49
C LEU A 33 -9.03 13.74 -7.92
N ASP A 34 -9.73 12.96 -8.74
CA ASP A 34 -10.77 12.06 -8.28
C ASP A 34 -10.11 10.69 -8.02
N SER A 35 -9.83 10.38 -6.77
CA SER A 35 -9.07 9.19 -6.37
C SER A 35 -9.51 8.69 -5.01
N GLU A 36 -9.57 7.37 -4.85
CA GLU A 36 -9.81 6.70 -3.57
C GLU A 36 -8.51 6.42 -2.80
N ILE A 37 -7.36 6.84 -3.32
CA ILE A 37 -6.07 6.62 -2.67
C ILE A 37 -5.97 7.49 -1.42
N GLU A 38 -5.61 6.89 -0.29
CA GLU A 38 -5.34 7.64 0.94
C GLU A 38 -4.04 8.45 0.82
N PRO A 39 -4.03 9.76 1.14
CA PRO A 39 -2.86 10.62 0.89
C PRO A 39 -1.61 10.16 1.63
N GLY A 40 -1.78 9.58 2.82
CA GLY A 40 -0.67 9.04 3.60
C GLY A 40 0.04 7.84 2.97
N ILE A 41 -0.62 7.13 2.05
CA ILE A 41 0.00 6.05 1.27
C ILE A 41 0.97 6.62 0.24
N LEU A 42 0.60 7.71 -0.46
CA LEU A 42 1.48 8.38 -1.42
C LEU A 42 2.70 8.99 -0.73
N GLU A 43 2.49 9.67 0.39
CA GLU A 43 3.58 10.22 1.22
C GLU A 43 4.55 9.11 1.67
N SER A 44 4.02 8.01 2.19
CA SER A 44 4.84 6.87 2.61
C SER A 44 5.57 6.19 1.45
N ALA A 45 4.95 6.09 0.27
CA ALA A 45 5.60 5.55 -0.91
C ALA A 45 6.75 6.45 -1.38
N ALA A 46 6.54 7.77 -1.40
CA ALA A 46 7.57 8.73 -1.77
C ALA A 46 8.76 8.69 -0.80
N ALA A 47 8.50 8.62 0.51
CA ALA A 47 9.55 8.52 1.53
C ALA A 47 10.44 7.28 1.30
N ARG A 48 9.85 6.11 1.08
CA ARG A 48 10.63 4.88 0.83
C ARG A 48 11.49 4.96 -0.42
N VAL A 49 10.96 5.52 -1.51
CA VAL A 49 11.78 5.70 -2.73
C VAL A 49 12.89 6.72 -2.48
N ALA A 50 12.63 7.75 -1.66
CA ALA A 50 13.63 8.75 -1.29
C ALA A 50 14.76 8.17 -0.42
N ASP A 51 14.44 7.27 0.52
CA ASP A 51 15.43 6.63 1.41
C ASP A 51 16.41 5.72 0.66
N GLU A 52 16.01 5.21 -0.50
CA GLU A 52 16.80 4.29 -1.33
C GLU A 52 17.63 5.03 -2.41
N VAL A 53 17.49 6.36 -2.52
CA VAL A 53 18.22 7.17 -3.50
C VAL A 53 19.11 8.23 -2.85
N PRO A 54 20.22 8.63 -3.49
CA PRO A 54 21.02 9.75 -3.01
C PRO A 54 20.22 11.07 -2.90
N GLU A 55 20.53 11.90 -1.91
CA GLU A 55 19.80 13.15 -1.63
C GLU A 55 19.66 14.08 -2.85
N PHE A 56 20.66 14.13 -3.73
CA PHE A 56 20.61 14.96 -4.94
C PHE A 56 19.48 14.54 -5.90
N VAL A 57 19.16 13.24 -5.97
CA VAL A 57 18.03 12.70 -6.73
C VAL A 57 16.72 13.21 -6.12
N GLY A 58 16.66 13.30 -4.79
CA GLY A 58 15.54 13.89 -4.07
C GLY A 58 15.26 15.34 -4.47
N GLY A 59 16.30 16.17 -4.61
CA GLY A 59 16.17 17.56 -5.09
C GLY A 59 15.67 17.65 -6.53
N GLN A 60 16.24 16.83 -7.43
CA GLN A 60 15.81 16.75 -8.84
C GLN A 60 14.36 16.27 -8.96
N ALA A 61 13.96 15.26 -8.19
CA ALA A 61 12.60 14.74 -8.18
C ALA A 61 11.59 15.80 -7.73
N ALA A 62 11.92 16.63 -6.74
CA ALA A 62 11.05 17.72 -6.31
C ALA A 62 10.88 18.79 -7.40
N GLY A 63 11.94 19.12 -8.13
CA GLY A 63 11.88 20.02 -9.29
C GLY A 63 10.98 19.46 -10.39
N LEU A 64 11.23 18.22 -10.79
CA LEU A 64 10.45 17.54 -11.83
C LEU A 64 8.97 17.38 -11.44
N ALA A 65 8.67 17.07 -10.18
CA ALA A 65 7.30 16.99 -9.67
C ALA A 65 6.55 18.32 -9.85
N ARG A 66 7.19 19.45 -9.51
CA ARG A 66 6.58 20.79 -9.70
C ARG A 66 6.31 21.08 -11.18
N SER A 67 7.30 20.83 -12.04
CA SER A 67 7.13 21.01 -13.49
C SER A 67 6.04 20.12 -14.07
N LEU A 68 5.89 18.88 -13.59
CA LEU A 68 4.82 17.98 -14.00
C LEU A 68 3.44 18.52 -13.58
N VAL A 69 3.30 18.97 -12.33
CA VAL A 69 2.04 19.57 -11.83
C VAL A 69 1.67 20.82 -12.64
N GLU A 70 2.65 21.68 -12.96
CA GLU A 70 2.44 22.86 -13.81
C GLU A 70 1.98 22.48 -15.22
N ALA A 71 2.65 21.50 -15.84
CA ALA A 71 2.29 21.01 -17.18
C ALA A 71 0.87 20.41 -17.22
N LEU A 72 0.50 19.59 -16.23
CA LEU A 72 -0.83 19.01 -16.13
C LEU A 72 -1.92 20.07 -15.96
N ARG A 73 -1.65 21.12 -15.18
CA ARG A 73 -2.57 22.26 -15.01
C ARG A 73 -2.70 23.11 -16.27
N ALA A 74 -1.61 23.28 -17.01
CA ALA A 74 -1.58 24.08 -18.24
C ALA A 74 -2.27 23.40 -19.43
N GLY A 75 -2.49 22.08 -19.37
CA GLY A 75 -2.83 21.27 -20.55
C GLY A 75 -4.04 20.34 -20.46
N ALA A 76 -4.95 20.43 -19.49
CA ALA A 76 -6.05 19.45 -19.35
C ALA A 76 -7.41 19.93 -19.90
N PRO A 77 -7.78 19.64 -21.17
CA PRO A 77 -9.17 19.47 -21.54
C PRO A 77 -9.66 18.14 -20.96
N GLY A 78 -10.60 18.21 -20.01
CA GLY A 78 -11.48 17.10 -19.57
C GLY A 78 -10.77 15.80 -19.17
N GLY A 79 -10.67 15.56 -17.87
CA GLY A 79 -10.48 14.21 -17.36
C GLY A 79 -11.60 13.34 -17.94
N GLY A 80 -11.27 12.42 -18.84
CA GLY A 80 -12.14 11.28 -19.06
C GLY A 80 -12.25 10.58 -17.71
N GLU A 81 -13.48 10.28 -17.30
CA GLU A 81 -13.70 9.30 -16.24
C GLU A 81 -12.82 8.11 -16.58
N ALA A 82 -11.92 7.72 -15.68
CA ALA A 82 -11.20 6.47 -15.80
C ALA A 82 -12.30 5.41 -15.81
N GLN A 83 -12.70 4.98 -17.01
CA GLN A 83 -13.81 4.07 -17.16
C GLN A 83 -13.38 2.80 -16.44
N ASP A 84 -14.13 2.43 -15.39
CA ASP A 84 -13.86 1.27 -14.55
C ASP A 84 -13.92 0.00 -15.42
N ALA A 85 -12.81 -0.30 -16.08
CA ALA A 85 -12.57 -1.52 -16.83
C ALA A 85 -12.10 -2.64 -15.89
N TRP A 86 -12.40 -2.53 -14.60
CA TRP A 86 -12.10 -3.55 -13.61
C TRP A 86 -13.26 -4.53 -13.55
N ASP A 87 -12.96 -5.81 -13.71
CA ASP A 87 -13.89 -6.87 -13.35
C ASP A 87 -14.19 -6.75 -11.85
N ARG A 88 -15.44 -6.42 -11.48
CA ARG A 88 -15.80 -6.25 -10.06
C ARG A 88 -15.58 -7.51 -9.23
N ASP A 89 -15.55 -8.68 -9.87
CA ASP A 89 -15.35 -9.96 -9.20
C ASP A 89 -13.87 -10.25 -8.89
N GLU A 90 -12.92 -9.57 -9.55
CA GLU A 90 -11.48 -9.71 -9.31
C GLU A 90 -10.84 -8.33 -9.03
N PRO A 91 -10.34 -8.08 -7.80
CA PRO A 91 -9.74 -6.79 -7.49
C PRO A 91 -8.48 -6.50 -8.31
N PRO A 92 -8.10 -5.22 -8.45
CA PRO A 92 -6.85 -4.86 -9.12
C PRO A 92 -5.63 -5.50 -8.41
N PHE A 93 -4.56 -5.73 -9.17
CA PHE A 93 -3.28 -6.10 -8.56
C PHE A 93 -2.73 -4.91 -7.76
N PRO A 94 -2.15 -5.09 -6.56
CA PRO A 94 -1.78 -6.34 -5.87
C PRO A 94 -2.87 -6.94 -4.97
N VAL A 95 -4.04 -6.31 -4.82
CA VAL A 95 -5.13 -6.76 -3.94
C VAL A 95 -5.60 -8.18 -4.29
N ALA A 96 -5.66 -8.54 -5.57
CA ALA A 96 -5.95 -9.91 -6.02
C ALA A 96 -5.02 -10.97 -5.42
N ARG A 97 -3.72 -10.67 -5.32
CA ARG A 97 -2.74 -11.59 -4.73
C ARG A 97 -2.97 -11.76 -3.24
N SER A 98 -3.10 -10.65 -2.50
CA SER A 98 -3.36 -10.68 -1.06
C SER A 98 -4.67 -11.38 -0.74
N ARG A 99 -5.73 -11.15 -1.53
CA ARG A 99 -7.03 -11.83 -1.40
C ARG A 99 -6.89 -13.34 -1.48
N ARG A 100 -6.18 -13.86 -2.50
CA ARG A 100 -5.99 -15.30 -2.69
C ARG A 100 -5.24 -15.93 -1.51
N LEU A 101 -4.17 -15.28 -1.04
CA LEU A 101 -3.41 -15.73 0.13
C LEU A 101 -4.25 -15.74 1.41
N LEU A 102 -5.02 -14.68 1.66
CA LEU A 102 -5.86 -14.56 2.85
C LEU A 102 -7.04 -15.54 2.83
N ARG A 103 -7.60 -15.85 1.65
CA ARG A 103 -8.62 -16.91 1.51
C ARG A 103 -8.05 -18.29 1.82
N ASP A 104 -6.88 -18.64 1.26
CA ASP A 104 -6.20 -19.90 1.57
C ASP A 104 -5.90 -20.02 3.08
N ALA A 105 -5.45 -18.93 3.70
CA ALA A 105 -5.21 -18.87 5.14
C ALA A 105 -6.50 -19.10 5.95
N ALA A 106 -7.61 -18.47 5.56
CA ALA A 106 -8.90 -18.63 6.22
C ALA A 106 -9.42 -20.08 6.09
N GLU A 107 -9.33 -20.68 4.90
CA GLU A 107 -9.75 -22.07 4.64
C GLU A 107 -8.95 -23.09 5.45
N ARG A 108 -7.68 -22.77 5.75
CA ARG A 108 -6.76 -23.62 6.51
C ARG A 108 -6.70 -23.27 7.99
N GLU A 109 -7.50 -22.31 8.45
CA GLU A 109 -7.50 -21.78 9.82
C GLU A 109 -6.09 -21.35 10.28
N LEU A 110 -5.29 -20.81 9.35
CA LEU A 110 -3.95 -20.32 9.62
C LEU A 110 -3.96 -18.82 9.92
N PRO A 111 -3.33 -18.38 11.01
CA PRO A 111 -3.14 -16.96 11.25
C PRO A 111 -2.11 -16.38 10.30
N VAL A 112 -2.18 -15.07 10.15
CA VAL A 112 -1.29 -14.32 9.27
C VAL A 112 -0.65 -13.16 10.01
N GLU A 113 0.55 -12.80 9.57
CA GLU A 113 1.13 -11.49 9.86
C GLU A 113 0.92 -10.58 8.64
N ILE A 114 0.35 -9.40 8.88
CA ILE A 114 0.15 -8.37 7.86
C ILE A 114 0.88 -7.10 8.23
N GLU A 115 1.41 -6.41 7.23
CA GLU A 115 1.87 -5.03 7.37
C GLU A 115 0.76 -4.10 6.87
N TYR A 116 0.11 -3.41 7.81
CA TYR A 116 -1.12 -2.67 7.59
C TYR A 116 -0.95 -1.17 7.83
N PHE A 117 -1.43 -0.36 6.89
CA PHE A 117 -1.43 1.11 6.98
C PHE A 117 -2.57 1.63 7.86
N VAL A 118 -2.23 2.36 8.92
CA VAL A 118 -3.19 2.97 9.84
C VAL A 118 -3.44 4.41 9.45
N THR A 119 -4.52 4.68 8.71
CA THR A 119 -4.87 6.02 8.19
C THR A 119 -4.76 7.13 9.24
N ARG A 120 -5.37 6.94 10.42
CA ARG A 120 -5.41 7.98 11.47
C ARG A 120 -4.03 8.39 11.99
N ARG A 121 -3.05 7.48 11.94
CA ARG A 121 -1.68 7.72 12.43
C ARG A 121 -0.67 7.89 11.29
N ARG A 122 -1.07 7.59 10.05
CA ARG A 122 -0.23 7.59 8.86
C ARG A 122 1.03 6.75 9.03
N GLU A 123 0.88 5.59 9.66
CA GLU A 123 1.99 4.69 9.97
C GLU A 123 1.69 3.27 9.50
N TRP A 124 2.74 2.49 9.26
CA TRP A 124 2.64 1.06 9.00
C TRP A 124 2.81 0.29 10.30
N THR A 125 1.95 -0.70 10.51
CA THR A 125 1.97 -1.54 11.70
C THR A 125 1.97 -3.01 11.30
N ALA A 126 2.84 -3.80 11.91
CA ALA A 126 2.77 -5.26 11.82
C ALA A 126 1.64 -5.77 12.72
N ARG A 127 0.82 -6.70 12.23
CA ARG A 127 -0.31 -7.25 12.96
C ARG A 127 -0.42 -8.73 12.71
N ARG A 128 -0.51 -9.49 13.79
CA ARG A 128 -1.03 -10.85 13.74
C ARG A 128 -2.56 -10.81 13.69
N VAL A 129 -3.14 -11.55 12.75
CA VAL A 129 -4.59 -11.63 12.54
C VAL A 129 -5.00 -13.09 12.40
N ASP A 130 -5.91 -13.52 13.27
CA ASP A 130 -6.61 -14.80 13.13
C ASP A 130 -7.85 -14.54 12.24
N ILE A 131 -7.80 -15.02 11.00
CA ILE A 131 -8.77 -14.64 9.96
C ILE A 131 -10.12 -15.33 10.21
N SER A 132 -11.20 -14.54 10.10
CA SER A 132 -12.58 -15.05 10.11
C SER A 132 -13.18 -15.11 8.71
N ASP A 133 -13.00 -14.06 7.90
CA ASP A 133 -13.58 -14.00 6.55
C ASP A 133 -12.87 -12.98 5.66
N VAL A 134 -12.93 -13.18 4.34
CA VAL A 134 -12.43 -12.28 3.29
C VAL A 134 -13.57 -11.98 2.32
N PHE A 135 -13.97 -10.71 2.24
CA PHE A 135 -15.16 -10.29 1.52
C PHE A 135 -14.99 -8.92 0.84
N GLU A 136 -15.91 -8.59 -0.04
CA GLU A 136 -16.00 -7.30 -0.72
C GLU A 136 -17.19 -6.52 -0.16
N ARG A 137 -17.04 -5.19 -0.03
CA ARG A 137 -18.11 -4.25 0.32
C ARG A 137 -17.85 -2.90 -0.32
N ASP A 138 -18.82 -2.41 -1.09
CA ASP A 138 -18.81 -1.10 -1.74
C ASP A 138 -17.55 -0.86 -2.59
N GLY A 139 -17.16 -1.83 -3.41
CA GLY A 139 -15.98 -1.80 -4.28
C GLY A 139 -14.65 -2.08 -3.55
N THR A 140 -14.65 -2.15 -2.22
CA THR A 140 -13.45 -2.36 -1.42
C THR A 140 -13.38 -3.78 -0.88
N TRP A 141 -12.20 -4.40 -0.95
CA TRP A 141 -11.96 -5.70 -0.34
C TRP A 141 -11.48 -5.59 1.11
N TYR A 142 -12.01 -6.46 1.97
CA TYR A 142 -11.71 -6.53 3.40
C TYR A 142 -11.33 -7.95 3.82
N VAL A 143 -10.48 -8.03 4.84
CA VAL A 143 -10.33 -9.22 5.67
C VAL A 143 -10.77 -8.87 7.10
N SER A 144 -11.57 -9.76 7.69
CA SER A 144 -12.01 -9.67 9.07
C SER A 144 -11.33 -10.73 9.91
N GLY A 145 -11.05 -10.41 11.17
CA GLY A 145 -10.37 -11.35 12.05
C GLY A 145 -10.05 -10.76 13.42
N HIS A 146 -9.61 -11.63 14.31
CA HIS A 146 -9.13 -11.24 15.63
C HIS A 146 -7.73 -10.65 15.51
N CYS A 147 -7.54 -9.42 15.99
CA CYS A 147 -6.27 -8.71 15.91
C CYS A 147 -5.49 -8.88 17.21
N GLY A 148 -4.39 -9.66 17.20
CA GLY A 148 -3.60 -9.92 18.42
C GLY A 148 -3.05 -8.66 19.08
N LEU A 149 -2.71 -7.62 18.31
CA LEU A 149 -2.21 -6.35 18.87
C LEU A 149 -3.28 -5.57 19.67
N ARG A 150 -4.57 -5.81 19.39
CA ARG A 150 -5.67 -5.07 20.00
C ARG A 150 -6.61 -5.95 20.81
N ASP A 151 -6.40 -7.27 20.78
CA ASP A 151 -7.22 -8.29 21.42
C ASP A 151 -8.72 -8.11 21.14
N ASP A 152 -9.04 -7.85 19.86
CA ASP A 152 -10.40 -7.52 19.43
C ASP A 152 -10.61 -7.83 17.93
N HIS A 153 -11.87 -8.03 17.52
CA HIS A 153 -12.24 -8.30 16.14
C HIS A 153 -12.22 -7.02 15.30
N ARG A 154 -11.56 -7.07 14.13
CA ARG A 154 -11.37 -5.90 13.26
C ARG A 154 -11.50 -6.24 11.80
N LEU A 155 -11.84 -5.21 11.03
CA LEU A 155 -11.81 -5.20 9.57
C LEU A 155 -10.53 -4.50 9.09
N PHE A 156 -9.86 -5.08 8.11
CA PHE A 156 -8.68 -4.53 7.45
C PHE A 156 -8.96 -4.43 5.95
N ARG A 157 -8.83 -3.24 5.39
CA ARG A 157 -8.91 -3.05 3.93
C ARG A 157 -7.67 -3.64 3.26
N LEU A 158 -7.84 -4.39 2.17
CA LEU A 158 -6.73 -5.07 1.51
C LEU A 158 -5.80 -4.13 0.75
N ASP A 159 -6.28 -2.98 0.28
CA ASP A 159 -5.47 -1.91 -0.35
C ASP A 159 -4.50 -1.24 0.64
N HIS A 160 -4.78 -1.34 1.95
CA HIS A 160 -3.89 -0.89 3.03
C HIS A 160 -2.94 -1.98 3.51
N ILE A 161 -2.99 -3.19 2.92
CA ILE A 161 -2.08 -4.29 3.26
C ILE A 161 -0.91 -4.29 2.28
N ARG A 162 0.29 -4.04 2.79
CA ARG A 162 1.52 -4.05 2.00
C ARG A 162 2.06 -5.46 1.80
N SER A 163 1.98 -6.30 2.83
CA SER A 163 2.51 -7.65 2.83
C SER A 163 1.65 -8.58 3.68
N VAL A 164 1.61 -9.85 3.29
CA VAL A 164 0.94 -10.94 4.02
C VAL A 164 1.94 -12.08 4.13
N ARG A 165 2.13 -12.58 5.36
CA ARG A 165 2.95 -13.75 5.67
C ARG A 165 2.08 -14.76 6.41
N LEU A 166 2.01 -15.98 5.90
CA LEU A 166 1.31 -17.08 6.59
C LEU A 166 2.15 -17.50 7.79
N LEU A 167 1.51 -17.68 8.94
CA LEU A 167 2.14 -18.25 10.13
C LEU A 167 1.75 -19.73 10.17
N ASP A 168 2.73 -20.61 10.08
CA ASP A 168 2.49 -22.05 10.23
C ASP A 168 2.58 -22.46 11.72
N ALA A 169 2.14 -23.68 12.03
CA ALA A 169 2.08 -24.18 13.41
C ALA A 169 3.44 -24.20 14.13
N GLY A 170 4.56 -24.14 13.40
CA GLY A 170 5.90 -24.05 13.96
C GLY A 170 6.24 -22.66 14.48
N GLU A 171 5.81 -21.61 13.77
CA GLU A 171 6.00 -20.21 14.19
C GLU A 171 5.03 -19.79 15.30
N LEU A 172 3.93 -20.52 15.50
CA LEU A 172 2.96 -20.28 16.56
C LEU A 172 3.47 -20.55 17.98
N LEU A 173 4.55 -21.33 18.11
CA LEU A 173 5.18 -21.67 19.39
C LEU A 173 6.25 -20.68 19.82
N ALA A 174 6.71 -19.81 18.92
CA ALA A 174 7.55 -18.69 19.27
C ALA A 174 6.63 -17.53 19.65
N ASP A 175 6.20 -17.48 20.91
CA ASP A 175 5.64 -16.24 21.45
C ASP A 175 6.78 -15.22 21.60
N PRO A 176 6.81 -14.11 20.83
CA PRO A 176 7.82 -13.09 21.01
C PRO A 176 7.59 -12.22 22.27
N PHE A 177 6.60 -12.56 23.11
CA PHE A 177 6.27 -11.84 24.34
C PHE A 177 6.54 -12.63 25.64
N GLU A 178 7.20 -13.79 25.59
CA GLU A 178 7.85 -14.37 26.77
C GLU A 178 9.28 -13.81 26.95
N GLU A 179 9.40 -12.62 27.55
CA GLU A 179 10.54 -12.20 28.38
C GLU A 179 10.04 -11.52 29.67
#